data_AF-A0A3M1F9W6-F1
#
_entry.id   AF-A0A3M1F9W6-F1
#
_cell.length_a   1.000
_cell.length_b   1.000
_cell.length_c   1.000
_cell.angle_alpha   90.00
_cell.angle_beta   90.00
_cell.angle_gamma   90.00
#
_symmetry.space_group_name_H-M   'P 1'
#
loop_
_entity.id
_entity.type
_entity.pdbx_description
1 polymer ?
#
loop_
_entity_poly.entity_id
_entity_poly.type
_entity_poly.pdbx_seq_one_letter_code
_entity_poly.pdbx_strand_id
1 'polypeptide(L)'
;MQKKGQITIFVILGIIIVVSIVIVAVLKGGEVKRVVKEKVGMTVEFSNEADEVKAIVQKCIEQSAKQSFNALLLKNVNNYKEIMEEIIKANLPSCVDFTNLTFDVTTGKLRSVKVDYKEGLSKIIVDVNYDVVIKKEGMTNKISSFYTEIDREPDCCVPVLVDEDCKAKIGTKSKSCGRIFLIEKGESLKKDGECVAC
;
A
#
# COMPACT_ATOMS: atom_id res chain seq x y z
N MET A 1 -50.41 -58.13 -31.82
CA MET A 1 -49.02 -58.23 -31.31
C MET A 1 -48.06 -57.56 -32.27
N GLN A 2 -47.65 -56.31 -32.03
CA GLN A 2 -46.48 -55.69 -32.68
C GLN A 2 -45.80 -54.72 -31.68
N LYS A 3 -45.18 -55.25 -30.63
CA LYS A 3 -44.42 -54.45 -29.64
C LYS A 3 -42.93 -54.29 -30.00
N LYS A 4 -42.48 -54.82 -31.15
CA LYS A 4 -41.05 -54.80 -31.54
C LYS A 4 -40.62 -53.49 -32.24
N GLY A 5 -41.53 -52.71 -32.82
CA GLY A 5 -41.18 -51.47 -33.54
C GLY A 5 -40.93 -50.25 -32.64
N GLN A 6 -41.49 -50.23 -31.43
CA GLN A 6 -41.39 -49.08 -30.54
C GLN A 6 -40.00 -48.94 -29.91
N ILE A 7 -39.31 -50.06 -29.67
CA ILE A 7 -37.97 -50.06 -29.06
C ILE A 7 -36.95 -49.44 -30.02
N THR A 8 -37.04 -49.74 -31.32
CA THR A 8 -36.09 -49.23 -32.33
C THR A 8 -36.15 -47.72 -32.48
N ILE A 9 -37.34 -47.12 -32.34
CA ILE A 9 -37.53 -45.67 -32.40
C ILE A 9 -36.82 -44.97 -31.24
N PHE A 10 -36.93 -45.50 -30.02
CA PHE A 10 -36.26 -44.91 -28.86
C PHE A 10 -34.73 -44.98 -28.94
N VAL A 11 -34.19 -46.06 -29.52
CA VAL A 11 -32.73 -46.19 -29.73
C VAL A 11 -32.21 -45.13 -30.71
N ILE A 12 -32.91 -44.92 -31.83
CA ILE A 12 -32.53 -43.91 -32.83
C ILE A 12 -32.61 -42.50 -32.23
N LEU A 13 -33.66 -42.21 -31.47
CA LEU A 13 -33.83 -40.90 -30.82
C LEU A 13 -32.71 -40.62 -29.81
N GLY A 14 -32.31 -41.64 -29.03
CA GLY A 14 -31.21 -41.53 -28.08
C GLY A 14 -29.88 -41.19 -28.74
N ILE A 15 -29.56 -41.83 -29.87
CA ILE A 15 -28.33 -41.55 -30.62
C ILE A 15 -28.31 -40.11 -31.13
N ILE A 16 -29.43 -39.61 -31.67
CA ILE A 16 -29.54 -38.23 -32.17
C ILE A 16 -29.29 -37.22 -31.05
N ILE A 17 -29.82 -37.46 -29.85
CA ILE A 17 -29.62 -36.59 -28.69
C ILE A 17 -28.15 -36.56 -28.27
N VAL A 18 -27.49 -37.72 -28.18
CA VAL A 18 -26.07 -37.81 -27.80
C VAL A 18 -25.19 -37.10 -28.81
N VAL A 19 -25.42 -37.32 -30.11
CA VAL A 19 -24.66 -36.64 -31.18
C VAL A 19 -24.87 -35.12 -31.12
N SER A 20 -26.09 -34.66 -30.85
CA SER A 20 -26.39 -33.23 -30.72
C SER A 20 -25.64 -32.58 -29.54
N ILE A 21 -25.58 -33.25 -28.38
CA ILE A 21 -24.84 -32.77 -27.21
C ILE A 21 -23.35 -32.68 -27.51
N VAL A 22 -22.78 -33.70 -28.17
CA VAL A 22 -21.36 -33.73 -28.54
C VAL A 22 -21.03 -32.59 -29.52
N ILE A 23 -21.86 -32.35 -30.53
CA ILE A 23 -21.67 -31.26 -31.49
C ILE A 23 -21.71 -29.90 -30.77
N VAL A 24 -22.67 -29.67 -29.87
CA VAL A 24 -22.75 -28.42 -29.10
C VAL A 24 -21.54 -28.24 -28.19
N ALA A 25 -21.03 -29.31 -27.56
CA ALA A 25 -19.84 -29.27 -26.72
C ALA A 25 -18.57 -28.94 -27.51
N VAL A 26 -18.42 -29.51 -28.72
CA VAL A 26 -17.27 -29.26 -29.59
C VAL A 26 -17.30 -27.84 -30.16
N LEU A 27 -18.47 -27.35 -30.61
CA LEU A 27 -18.61 -25.99 -31.14
C LEU A 27 -18.39 -24.93 -30.05
N LYS A 28 -18.91 -25.14 -28.83
CA LYS A 28 -18.64 -24.21 -27.70
C LYS A 28 -17.20 -24.30 -27.19
N GLY A 29 -16.52 -25.43 -27.35
CA GLY A 29 -15.14 -25.62 -26.91
C GLY A 29 -14.09 -24.89 -27.74
N GLY A 30 -14.40 -24.56 -29.01
CA GLY A 30 -13.48 -23.91 -29.95
C GLY A 30 -13.29 -22.40 -29.72
N GLU A 31 -14.36 -21.69 -29.34
CA GLU A 31 -14.32 -20.22 -29.18
C GLU A 31 -13.94 -19.77 -27.76
N VAL A 32 -14.17 -20.61 -26.74
CA VAL A 32 -13.89 -20.25 -25.35
C VAL A 32 -12.38 -20.27 -25.03
N LYS A 33 -11.56 -21.06 -25.76
CA LYS A 33 -10.12 -21.16 -25.46
C LYS A 33 -9.27 -20.00 -25.97
N ARG A 34 -9.73 -19.22 -26.97
CA ARG A 34 -8.99 -18.06 -27.49
C ARG A 34 -9.29 -16.78 -26.70
N VAL A 35 -10.56 -16.51 -26.36
CA VAL A 35 -10.97 -15.30 -25.64
C VAL A 35 -10.49 -15.28 -24.18
N VAL A 36 -10.32 -16.46 -23.55
CA VAL A 36 -9.89 -16.54 -22.14
C VAL A 36 -8.37 -16.35 -21.99
N LYS A 37 -7.54 -16.79 -22.94
CA LYS A 37 -6.09 -16.56 -22.84
C LYS A 37 -5.69 -15.09 -23.02
N GLU A 38 -6.40 -14.37 -23.89
CA GLU A 38 -6.16 -12.94 -24.12
C GLU A 38 -6.62 -12.10 -22.92
N LYS A 39 -7.79 -12.42 -22.34
CA LYS A 39 -8.27 -11.72 -21.14
C LYS A 39 -7.44 -12.00 -19.89
N VAL A 40 -6.95 -13.22 -19.70
CA VAL A 40 -6.12 -13.54 -18.52
C VAL A 40 -4.72 -12.91 -18.64
N GLY A 41 -4.14 -12.83 -19.85
CA GLY A 41 -2.90 -12.10 -20.10
C GLY A 41 -3.04 -10.60 -19.85
N MET A 42 -4.07 -9.96 -20.41
CA MET A 42 -4.36 -8.53 -20.19
C MET A 42 -4.62 -8.19 -18.72
N THR A 43 -5.28 -9.06 -17.95
CA THR A 43 -5.51 -8.79 -16.51
C THR A 43 -4.24 -8.82 -15.68
N VAL A 44 -3.25 -9.62 -16.05
CA VAL A 44 -1.96 -9.70 -15.34
C VAL A 44 -1.08 -8.51 -15.69
N GLU A 45 -1.02 -8.13 -16.97
CA GLU A 45 -0.25 -6.97 -17.41
C GLU A 45 -0.77 -5.68 -16.75
N PHE A 46 -2.09 -5.47 -16.80
CA PHE A 46 -2.76 -4.31 -16.20
C PHE A 46 -2.65 -4.24 -14.67
N SER A 47 -2.36 -5.37 -14.01
CA SER A 47 -2.03 -5.39 -12.58
C SER A 47 -0.65 -4.80 -12.32
N ASN A 48 0.35 -5.12 -13.16
CA ASN A 48 1.72 -4.63 -13.00
C ASN A 48 1.77 -3.10 -13.15
N GLU A 49 1.08 -2.55 -14.15
CA GLU A 49 1.00 -1.09 -14.33
C GLU A 49 0.32 -0.39 -13.13
N ALA A 50 -0.74 -1.01 -12.60
CA ALA A 50 -1.41 -0.48 -11.40
C ALA A 50 -0.48 -0.50 -10.18
N ASP A 51 0.36 -1.52 -10.03
CA ASP A 51 1.30 -1.63 -8.92
C ASP A 51 2.50 -0.66 -9.07
N GLU A 52 2.97 -0.40 -10.29
CA GLU A 52 3.98 0.63 -10.56
C GLU A 52 3.46 2.03 -10.20
N VAL A 53 2.23 2.36 -10.61
CA VAL A 53 1.58 3.63 -10.23
C VAL A 53 1.38 3.72 -8.72
N LYS A 54 0.95 2.63 -8.05
CA LYS A 54 0.85 2.61 -6.57
C LYS A 54 2.19 2.88 -5.92
N ALA A 55 3.27 2.25 -6.40
CA ALA A 55 4.60 2.42 -5.83
C ALA A 55 5.09 3.87 -5.93
N ILE A 56 4.86 4.54 -7.07
CA ILE A 56 5.21 5.96 -7.24
C ILE A 56 4.45 6.83 -6.24
N VAL A 57 3.13 6.66 -6.15
CA VAL A 57 2.29 7.45 -5.24
C VAL A 57 2.63 7.17 -3.77
N GLN A 58 2.80 5.90 -3.39
CA GLN A 58 3.15 5.51 -2.04
C GLN A 58 4.52 6.05 -1.61
N LYS A 59 5.52 5.97 -2.48
CA LYS A 59 6.85 6.55 -2.22
C LYS A 59 6.77 8.06 -2.00
N CYS A 60 5.95 8.74 -2.79
CA CYS A 60 5.72 10.18 -2.62
C CYS A 60 5.05 10.51 -1.28
N ILE A 61 4.02 9.76 -0.88
CA ILE A 61 3.36 9.91 0.42
C ILE A 61 4.36 9.65 1.56
N GLU A 62 5.14 8.57 1.45
CA GLU A 62 6.15 8.20 2.44
C GLU A 62 7.20 9.31 2.64
N GLN A 63 7.76 9.82 1.54
CA GLN A 63 8.73 10.92 1.57
C GLN A 63 8.12 12.19 2.17
N SER A 64 6.90 12.55 1.76
CA SER A 64 6.18 13.72 2.28
C SER A 64 5.92 13.57 3.78
N ALA A 65 5.52 12.39 4.23
CA ALA A 65 5.26 12.09 5.64
C ALA A 65 6.55 12.13 6.47
N LYS A 66 7.66 11.56 5.98
CA LYS A 66 8.98 11.64 6.64
C LYS A 66 9.49 13.08 6.75
N GLN A 67 9.40 13.86 5.67
CA GLN A 67 9.78 15.28 5.69
C GLN A 67 8.93 16.09 6.68
N SER A 68 7.61 15.85 6.68
CA SER A 68 6.68 16.48 7.62
C SER A 68 7.04 16.12 9.06
N PHE A 69 7.29 14.84 9.31
CA PHE A 69 7.65 14.35 10.63
C PHE A 69 8.93 15.02 11.15
N ASN A 70 9.98 15.05 10.33
CA ASN A 70 11.26 15.67 10.69
C ASN A 70 11.14 17.19 10.91
N ALA A 71 10.38 17.88 10.06
CA ALA A 71 10.13 19.32 10.22
C ALA A 71 9.34 19.65 11.50
N LEU A 72 8.46 18.73 11.93
CA LEU A 72 7.65 18.89 13.13
C LEU A 72 8.36 18.42 14.40
N LEU A 73 9.34 17.51 14.34
CA LEU A 73 10.13 17.12 15.51
C LEU A 73 10.81 18.32 16.19
N LEU A 74 11.22 19.31 15.41
CA LEU A 74 11.89 20.51 15.89
C LEU A 74 10.91 21.58 16.42
N LYS A 75 9.61 21.41 16.18
CA LYS A 75 8.58 22.39 16.55
C LYS A 75 7.74 21.82 17.68
N ASN A 76 7.59 22.55 18.79
CA ASN A 76 6.74 22.12 19.90
C ASN A 76 5.26 22.37 19.54
N VAL A 77 4.68 21.47 18.75
CA VAL A 77 3.31 21.64 18.22
C VAL A 77 2.33 20.67 18.86
N ASN A 78 1.14 21.13 19.19
CA ASN A 78 0.11 20.28 19.81
C ASN A 78 -0.75 19.53 18.78
N ASN A 79 -0.68 19.92 17.50
CA ASN A 79 -1.55 19.46 16.41
C ASN A 79 -0.73 18.79 15.29
N TYR A 80 0.09 17.79 15.66
CA TYR A 80 1.00 17.11 14.72
C TYR A 80 0.25 16.46 13.55
N LYS A 81 -0.90 15.85 13.82
CA LYS A 81 -1.71 15.13 12.85
C LYS A 81 -2.18 16.07 11.73
N GLU A 82 -2.83 17.16 12.12
CA GLU A 82 -3.43 18.12 11.20
C GLU A 82 -2.36 18.78 10.32
N ILE A 83 -1.21 19.14 10.91
CA ILE A 83 -0.15 19.80 10.15
C ILE A 83 0.50 18.82 9.17
N MET A 84 0.71 17.57 9.57
CA MET A 84 1.22 16.54 8.67
C MET A 84 0.24 16.27 7.52
N GLU A 85 -1.07 16.21 7.80
CA GLU A 85 -2.09 16.08 6.75
C GLU A 85 -2.02 17.23 5.75
N GLU A 86 -1.88 18.48 6.20
CA GLU A 86 -1.78 19.65 5.32
C GLU A 86 -0.50 19.65 4.47
N ILE A 87 0.65 19.28 5.04
CA ILE A 87 1.91 19.20 4.28
C ILE A 87 1.81 18.10 3.21
N ILE A 88 1.29 16.91 3.56
CA ILE A 88 1.11 15.83 2.59
C ILE A 88 0.13 16.25 1.50
N LYS A 89 -0.99 16.93 1.84
CA LYS A 89 -1.94 17.46 0.84
C LYS A 89 -1.28 18.45 -0.12
N ALA A 90 -0.41 19.32 0.39
CA ALA A 90 0.27 20.32 -0.42
C ALA A 90 1.34 19.71 -1.34
N ASN A 91 2.08 18.71 -0.86
CA ASN A 91 3.22 18.14 -1.58
C ASN A 91 2.80 17.07 -2.60
N LEU A 92 1.77 16.28 -2.31
CA LEU A 92 1.40 15.11 -3.11
C LEU A 92 1.22 15.42 -4.61
N PRO A 93 0.52 16.49 -5.04
CA PRO A 93 0.33 16.77 -6.46
C PRO A 93 1.64 17.09 -7.20
N SER A 94 2.61 17.72 -6.52
CA SER A 94 3.90 18.10 -7.11
C SER A 94 4.96 16.99 -7.04
N CYS A 95 4.79 16.02 -6.15
CA CYS A 95 5.78 14.98 -5.88
C CYS A 95 5.50 13.69 -6.64
N VAL A 96 4.27 13.49 -7.12
CA VAL A 96 3.92 12.37 -8.00
C VAL A 96 4.33 12.71 -9.44
N ASP A 97 5.25 11.93 -9.98
CA ASP A 97 5.74 12.08 -11.35
C ASP A 97 5.55 10.77 -12.14
N PHE A 98 4.80 10.85 -13.24
CA PHE A 98 4.47 9.73 -14.11
C PHE A 98 5.13 9.83 -15.49
N THR A 99 6.04 10.80 -15.73
CA THR A 99 6.62 11.03 -17.07
C THR A 99 7.41 9.85 -17.63
N ASN A 100 7.89 8.96 -16.76
CA ASN A 100 8.70 7.81 -17.16
C ASN A 100 7.88 6.55 -17.49
N LEU A 101 6.55 6.62 -17.38
CA LEU A 101 5.66 5.49 -17.69
C LEU A 101 5.34 5.44 -19.18
N THR A 102 5.18 4.24 -19.71
CA THR A 102 4.87 4.00 -21.14
C THR A 102 3.38 4.07 -21.46
N PHE A 103 2.55 4.42 -20.46
CA PHE A 103 1.09 4.43 -20.54
C PHE A 103 0.54 5.70 -19.89
N ASP A 104 -0.70 6.06 -20.25
CA ASP A 104 -1.30 7.32 -19.81
C ASP A 104 -1.80 7.21 -18.37
N VAL A 105 -1.30 8.10 -17.52
CA VAL A 105 -1.78 8.24 -16.13
C VAL A 105 -2.31 9.64 -15.93
N THR A 106 -3.52 9.74 -15.41
CA THR A 106 -4.18 11.02 -15.11
C THR A 106 -4.53 11.09 -13.64
N THR A 107 -4.10 12.17 -12.99
CA THR A 107 -4.43 12.45 -11.59
C THR A 107 -5.75 13.22 -11.50
N GLY A 108 -6.60 12.80 -10.58
CA GLY A 108 -7.86 13.44 -10.23
C GLY A 108 -7.75 14.25 -8.94
N LYS A 109 -8.89 14.37 -8.25
CA LYS A 109 -8.98 15.17 -7.02
C LYS A 109 -8.43 14.39 -5.82
N LEU A 110 -7.59 15.06 -5.02
CA LEU A 110 -7.25 14.64 -3.67
C LEU A 110 -8.46 14.90 -2.74
N ARG A 111 -9.07 13.83 -2.22
CA ARG A 111 -10.28 13.92 -1.40
C ARG A 111 -9.97 14.04 0.08
N SER A 112 -9.00 13.27 0.56
CA SER A 112 -8.62 13.26 1.97
C SER A 112 -7.22 12.72 2.17
N VAL A 113 -6.55 13.23 3.18
CA VAL A 113 -5.38 12.64 3.81
C VAL A 113 -5.75 12.47 5.28
N LYS A 114 -5.53 11.28 5.83
CA LYS A 114 -5.70 10.99 7.25
C LYS A 114 -4.39 10.48 7.79
N VAL A 115 -3.93 11.07 8.88
CA VAL A 115 -2.72 10.63 9.59
C VAL A 115 -3.13 10.05 10.93
N ASP A 116 -2.71 8.84 11.25
CA ASP A 116 -3.02 8.20 12.52
C ASP A 116 -1.76 7.72 13.23
N TYR A 117 -1.79 7.81 14.55
CA TYR A 117 -0.78 7.26 15.44
C TYR A 117 -1.41 6.11 16.21
N LYS A 118 -0.93 4.89 16.00
CA LYS A 118 -1.34 3.78 16.87
C LYS A 118 -0.55 3.89 18.16
N GLU A 119 -1.24 4.15 19.28
CA GLU A 119 -0.62 4.14 20.60
C GLU A 119 0.13 2.82 20.83
N GLY A 120 1.36 2.90 21.34
CA GLY A 120 2.23 1.74 21.52
C GLY A 120 2.98 1.28 20.27
N LEU A 121 2.63 1.76 19.06
CA LEU A 121 3.40 1.49 17.84
C LEU A 121 4.30 2.68 17.50
N SER A 122 5.55 2.38 17.16
CA SER A 122 6.53 3.33 16.61
C SER A 122 6.22 3.66 15.15
N LYS A 123 4.95 3.71 14.75
CA LYS A 123 4.53 3.87 13.36
C LYS A 123 3.50 4.97 13.20
N ILE A 124 3.66 5.74 12.14
CA ILE A 124 2.68 6.73 11.68
C ILE A 124 2.02 6.14 10.45
N ILE A 125 0.69 6.06 10.50
CA ILE A 125 -0.13 5.54 9.43
C ILE A 125 -0.65 6.72 8.62
N VAL A 126 -0.54 6.63 7.30
CA VAL A 126 -1.07 7.65 6.40
C VAL A 126 -1.99 6.99 5.38
N ASP A 127 -3.27 7.34 5.45
CA ASP A 127 -4.30 6.94 4.50
C ASP A 127 -4.63 8.12 3.58
N VAL A 128 -4.50 7.89 2.27
CA VAL A 128 -4.71 8.94 1.25
C VAL A 128 -5.76 8.48 0.26
N ASN A 129 -6.79 9.31 0.08
CA ASN A 129 -7.79 9.13 -0.96
C ASN A 129 -7.51 10.10 -2.12
N TYR A 130 -6.83 9.60 -3.13
CA TYR A 130 -6.38 10.37 -4.29
C TYR A 130 -6.78 9.61 -5.56
N ASP A 131 -7.61 10.23 -6.40
CA ASP A 131 -8.06 9.58 -7.63
C ASP A 131 -6.91 9.53 -8.65
N VAL A 132 -6.52 8.34 -9.11
CA VAL A 132 -5.55 8.12 -10.19
C VAL A 132 -6.17 7.18 -11.23
N VAL A 133 -6.20 7.61 -12.48
CA VAL A 133 -6.79 6.87 -13.59
C VAL A 133 -5.70 6.48 -14.57
N ILE A 134 -5.59 5.18 -14.83
CA ILE A 134 -4.59 4.57 -15.71
C ILE A 134 -5.29 4.14 -16.99
N LYS A 135 -4.74 4.52 -18.15
CA LYS A 135 -5.25 4.15 -19.46
C LYS A 135 -4.15 3.50 -20.30
N LYS A 136 -4.42 2.30 -20.82
CA LYS A 136 -3.53 1.56 -21.72
C LYS A 136 -4.39 0.71 -22.66
N GLU A 137 -4.18 0.83 -23.97
CA GLU A 137 -4.82 -0.02 -24.99
C GLU A 137 -6.36 -0.12 -24.87
N GLY A 138 -7.03 0.99 -24.55
CA GLY A 138 -8.49 1.04 -24.40
C GLY A 138 -9.02 0.49 -23.07
N MET A 139 -8.14 -0.03 -22.20
CA MET A 139 -8.47 -0.36 -20.81
C MET A 139 -8.34 0.87 -19.92
N THR A 140 -9.16 0.93 -18.87
CA THR A 140 -9.11 1.99 -17.87
C THR A 140 -9.16 1.40 -16.47
N ASN A 141 -8.17 1.72 -15.63
CA ASN A 141 -8.18 1.41 -14.20
C ASN A 141 -8.38 2.68 -13.40
N LYS A 142 -8.96 2.54 -12.22
CA LYS A 142 -9.03 3.61 -11.25
C LYS A 142 -8.54 3.13 -9.90
N ILE A 143 -7.55 3.83 -9.36
CA ILE A 143 -7.02 3.64 -8.02
C ILE A 143 -7.38 4.90 -7.23
N SER A 144 -7.96 4.74 -6.05
CA SER A 144 -8.41 5.88 -5.25
C SER A 144 -7.95 5.85 -3.79
N SER A 145 -7.25 4.79 -3.37
CA SER A 145 -6.85 4.60 -1.98
C SER A 145 -5.40 4.16 -1.93
N PHE A 146 -4.60 4.90 -1.17
CA PHE A 146 -3.21 4.62 -0.92
C PHE A 146 -2.97 4.58 0.59
N TYR A 147 -2.05 3.71 0.98
CA TYR A 147 -1.70 3.44 2.36
C TYR A 147 -0.19 3.41 2.48
N THR A 148 0.36 4.05 3.51
CA THR A 148 1.75 3.87 3.90
C THR A 148 1.91 3.89 5.41
N GLU A 149 2.92 3.18 5.89
CA GLU A 149 3.38 3.21 7.28
C GLU A 149 4.80 3.76 7.26
N ILE A 150 5.05 4.81 8.04
CA ILE A 150 6.41 5.26 8.29
C ILE A 150 6.80 4.90 9.71
N ASP A 151 7.98 4.32 9.86
CA ASP A 151 8.56 4.16 11.18
C ASP A 151 8.90 5.54 11.74
N ARG A 152 8.44 5.76 12.95
CA ARG A 152 8.85 6.85 13.80
C ARG A 152 10.24 6.47 14.29
N GLU A 153 11.27 6.65 13.45
CA GLU A 153 12.66 6.40 13.83
C GLU A 153 12.92 7.16 15.15
N PRO A 154 13.12 6.43 16.26
CA PRO A 154 13.32 7.05 17.54
C PRO A 154 14.82 7.23 17.74
N ASP A 155 15.47 8.03 16.90
CA ASP A 155 16.76 8.62 17.29
C ASP A 155 16.46 9.84 18.16
N CYS A 156 15.73 9.57 19.24
CA CYS A 156 15.33 10.55 20.21
C CYS A 156 16.47 10.72 21.19
N CYS A 157 17.39 11.59 20.80
CA CYS A 157 18.53 11.95 21.60
C CYS A 157 18.10 12.87 22.75
N VAL A 158 18.47 12.49 23.98
CA VAL A 158 18.52 13.31 25.18
C VAL A 158 19.99 13.46 25.59
N PRO A 159 20.61 14.63 25.45
CA PRO A 159 22.00 14.80 25.85
C PRO A 159 22.15 14.52 27.35
N VAL A 160 22.89 13.47 27.70
CA VAL A 160 23.22 13.10 29.09
C VAL A 160 24.71 13.20 29.33
N LEU A 161 25.10 13.82 30.44
CA LEU A 161 26.49 13.78 30.89
C LEU A 161 26.79 12.39 31.46
N VAL A 162 27.73 11.68 30.85
CA VAL A 162 28.16 10.35 31.28
C VAL A 162 29.58 10.33 31.87
N ASP A 163 29.88 9.29 32.66
CA ASP A 163 31.23 8.95 33.11
C ASP A 163 31.93 7.97 32.15
N GLU A 164 33.15 7.54 32.53
CA GLU A 164 33.97 6.62 31.73
C GLU A 164 33.32 5.23 31.55
N ASP A 165 32.37 4.88 32.42
CA ASP A 165 31.61 3.62 32.37
C ASP A 165 30.25 3.78 31.66
N CYS A 166 29.99 4.93 31.02
CA CYS A 166 28.71 5.26 30.38
C CYS A 166 27.52 5.33 31.34
N LYS A 167 27.77 5.71 32.60
CA LYS A 167 26.72 5.96 33.57
C LYS A 167 26.41 7.45 33.66
N ALA A 168 25.14 7.78 33.83
CA ALA A 168 24.72 9.18 33.96
C ALA A 168 25.35 9.84 35.21
N LYS A 169 26.12 10.91 35.02
CA LYS A 169 26.74 11.68 36.11
C LYS A 169 25.72 12.44 36.97
N ILE A 170 24.64 12.86 36.34
CA ILE A 170 23.54 13.63 36.95
C ILE A 170 22.21 13.03 36.54
N GLY A 171 21.23 13.04 37.45
CA GLY A 171 19.86 12.71 37.11
C GLY A 171 19.27 13.82 36.23
N THR A 172 18.61 13.44 35.14
CA THR A 172 18.02 14.39 34.19
C THR A 172 16.59 13.99 33.86
N LYS A 173 15.69 14.97 33.87
CA LYS A 173 14.34 14.85 33.32
C LYS A 173 14.27 15.69 32.05
N SER A 174 14.20 15.04 30.89
CA SER A 174 14.16 15.73 29.59
C SER A 174 12.94 15.29 28.79
N LYS A 175 12.41 16.19 27.96
CA LYS A 175 11.36 15.86 27.00
C LYS A 175 11.98 15.89 25.61
N SER A 176 12.12 14.72 24.98
CA SER A 176 12.60 14.60 23.60
C SER A 176 11.61 13.77 22.79
N CYS A 177 11.37 14.13 21.53
CA CYS A 177 10.38 13.49 20.66
C CYS A 177 8.97 13.30 21.26
N GLY A 178 8.54 14.19 22.16
CA GLY A 178 7.25 14.06 22.83
C GLY A 178 7.19 12.98 23.93
N ARG A 179 8.31 12.34 24.27
CA ARG A 179 8.44 11.44 25.43
C ARG A 179 9.19 12.15 26.55
N ILE A 180 8.84 11.84 27.79
CA ILE A 180 9.59 12.28 28.98
C ILE A 180 10.56 11.16 29.33
N PHE A 181 11.84 11.48 29.29
CA PHE A 181 12.93 10.62 29.74
C PHE A 181 13.29 11.03 31.16
N LEU A 182 13.29 10.04 32.06
CA LEU A 182 13.76 10.17 33.43
C LEU A 182 15.00 9.28 33.51
N ILE A 183 16.16 9.91 33.68
CA ILE A 183 17.44 9.22 33.76
C ILE A 183 18.00 9.49 35.15
N GLU A 184 18.28 8.43 35.90
CA GLU A 184 18.80 8.55 37.27
C GLU A 184 20.33 8.62 37.28
N LYS A 185 20.89 9.25 38.31
CA LYS A 185 22.34 9.29 38.49
C LYS A 185 22.87 7.86 38.67
N GLY A 186 23.88 7.48 37.90
CA GLY A 186 24.50 6.16 37.92
C GLY A 186 23.82 5.13 37.01
N GLU A 187 22.71 5.48 36.36
CA GLU A 187 22.04 4.61 35.40
C GLU A 187 22.93 4.38 34.18
N SER A 188 23.05 3.12 33.76
CA SER A 188 23.90 2.71 32.64
C SER A 188 23.20 2.96 31.31
N LEU A 189 23.86 3.69 30.41
CA LEU A 189 23.35 4.02 29.07
C LEU A 189 24.00 3.18 27.96
N LYS A 190 24.53 1.98 28.30
CA LYS A 190 25.10 1.06 27.31
C LYS A 190 24.01 0.32 26.54
N LYS A 191 24.09 0.34 25.21
CA LYS A 191 23.28 -0.48 24.31
C LYS A 191 24.21 -1.21 23.34
N ASP A 192 24.09 -2.53 23.26
CA ASP A 192 24.92 -3.39 22.40
C ASP A 192 26.45 -3.22 22.61
N GLY A 193 26.86 -2.85 23.83
CA GLY A 193 28.27 -2.64 24.19
C GLY A 193 28.80 -1.24 23.92
N GLU A 194 28.02 -0.38 23.26
CA GLU A 194 28.37 1.00 22.96
C GLU A 194 27.74 1.98 23.95
N CYS A 195 28.43 3.09 24.18
CA CYS A 195 27.95 4.21 24.99
C CYS A 195 26.89 4.99 24.22
N VAL A 196 25.62 4.67 24.40
CA VAL A 196 24.54 5.38 23.70
C VAL A 196 24.01 6.47 24.62
N ALA A 197 24.78 7.55 24.72
CA ALA A 197 24.31 8.83 25.24
C ALA A 197 23.76 9.65 24.06
N CYS A 198 22.66 9.18 23.49
CA CYS A 198 21.85 9.96 22.58
C CYS A 198 21.03 10.91 23.42
#